data_AF-A0A0H2MKX4-F1
#
_entry.id   AF-A0A0H2MKX4-F1
#
_cell.length_a   1.000
_cell.length_b   1.000
_cell.length_c   1.000
_cell.angle_alpha   90.00
_cell.angle_beta   90.00
_cell.angle_gamma   90.00
#
_symmetry.space_group_name_H-M   'P 1'
#
loop_
_entity.id
_entity.type
_entity.pdbx_description
1 polymer ?
#
loop_
_entity_poly.entity_id
_entity_poly.type
_entity_poly.pdbx_seq_one_letter_code
_entity_poly.pdbx_strand_id
1 'polypeptide(L)'
;MRQEYSVLTKRNLTSFPFKQTPKPIVPVEPDLLLEMTFSPKLFIIGDIASKVEQLVQHGVEWLDARVDCSPSQPSDDQIKVYEDYRMPYIHQTYKLTDKEKQYGKLNWLDVDSTEFDFSKLEHVPLEERLIFKLEEDYGLVFIHESVIELLKKHVKDVWVRDV
;
A
#
# COMPACT_ATOMS: atom_id res chain seq x y z
N MET A 1 0.81 14.31 14.19
CA MET A 1 -0.12 13.35 13.57
C MET A 1 -0.15 13.39 12.04
N ARG A 2 -0.47 14.47 11.32
CA ARG A 2 -0.46 14.45 9.83
C ARG A 2 0.88 14.01 9.22
N GLN A 3 2.00 14.40 9.82
CA GLN A 3 3.35 14.01 9.37
C GLN A 3 3.75 12.57 9.73
N GLU A 4 2.90 11.85 10.47
CA GLU A 4 3.16 10.46 10.89
C GLU A 4 2.62 9.44 9.88
N TYR A 5 2.00 9.90 8.77
CA TYR A 5 1.39 9.02 7.78
C TYR A 5 1.85 9.37 6.36
N SER A 6 2.32 8.35 5.66
CA SER A 6 2.46 8.35 4.21
C SER A 6 1.15 7.89 3.58
N VAL A 7 0.66 8.63 2.57
CA VAL A 7 -0.59 8.29 1.86
C VAL A 7 -0.26 7.65 0.52
N LEU A 8 -0.69 6.41 0.33
CA LEU A 8 -0.62 5.69 -0.93
C LEU A 8 -1.94 5.89 -1.70
N THR A 9 -1.85 6.48 -2.89
CA THR A 9 -2.98 6.70 -3.80
C THR A 9 -2.50 6.71 -5.25
N LYS A 10 -3.38 6.30 -6.18
CA LYS A 10 -3.09 6.34 -7.63
C LYS A 10 -2.81 7.75 -8.14
N ARG A 11 -3.45 8.78 -7.57
CA ARG A 11 -3.34 10.17 -8.07
C ARG A 11 -2.03 10.87 -7.71
N ASN A 12 -1.41 10.51 -6.60
CA ASN A 12 -0.23 11.18 -6.06
C ASN A 12 0.78 10.14 -5.56
N LEU A 13 1.27 9.30 -6.47
CA LEU A 13 2.37 8.39 -6.14
C LEU A 13 3.70 9.13 -5.97
N THR A 14 3.86 10.34 -6.52
CA THR A 14 5.09 11.14 -6.47
C THR A 14 5.49 11.60 -5.06
N SER A 15 4.56 11.67 -4.12
CA SER A 15 4.85 11.97 -2.70
C SER A 15 5.14 10.72 -1.83
N PHE A 16 4.77 9.52 -2.28
CA PHE A 16 4.95 8.28 -1.51
C PHE A 16 6.44 7.85 -1.39
N PRO A 17 6.95 7.33 -0.26
CA PRO A 17 8.38 7.07 -0.08
C PRO A 17 8.97 5.97 -0.99
N PHE A 18 8.15 5.02 -1.46
CA PHE A 18 8.62 3.94 -2.35
C PHE A 18 8.35 4.26 -3.81
N LYS A 19 9.40 4.25 -4.64
CA LYS A 19 9.36 4.58 -6.08
C LYS A 19 9.80 3.39 -6.91
N GLN A 20 9.32 3.32 -8.15
CA GLN A 20 9.81 2.36 -9.13
C GLN A 20 11.34 2.38 -9.19
N THR A 21 11.94 1.23 -8.94
CA THR A 21 13.38 1.02 -9.10
C THR A 21 13.73 0.75 -10.56
N PRO A 22 14.98 1.04 -10.98
CA PRO A 22 15.44 0.68 -12.31
C PRO A 22 15.33 -0.83 -12.53
N LYS A 23 14.89 -1.26 -13.72
CA LYS A 23 14.79 -2.69 -14.03
C LYS A 23 16.16 -3.36 -13.87
N PRO A 24 16.26 -4.44 -13.09
CA PRO A 24 17.53 -5.10 -12.87
C PRO A 24 18.02 -5.79 -14.15
N ILE A 25 19.33 -5.92 -14.31
CA ILE A 25 19.97 -6.60 -15.45
C ILE A 25 19.61 -8.10 -15.45
N VAL A 26 19.47 -8.68 -14.24
CA VAL A 26 18.98 -10.04 -14.01
C VAL A 26 17.55 -9.94 -13.50
N PRO A 27 16.56 -10.64 -14.11
CA PRO A 27 15.21 -10.65 -13.59
C PRO A 27 15.19 -11.27 -12.19
N VAL A 28 14.90 -10.44 -11.19
CA VAL A 28 14.62 -10.86 -9.82
C VAL A 28 13.21 -10.40 -9.46
N GLU A 29 12.61 -11.11 -8.52
CA GLU A 29 11.33 -10.71 -7.94
C GLU A 29 11.50 -9.44 -7.08
N PRO A 30 10.60 -8.46 -7.17
CA PRO A 30 10.71 -7.25 -6.37
C PRO A 30 10.43 -7.50 -4.89
N ASP A 31 11.13 -6.82 -4.00
CA ASP A 31 10.85 -6.87 -2.57
C ASP A 31 9.43 -6.34 -2.24
N LEU A 32 9.00 -5.33 -2.99
CA LEU A 32 7.70 -4.68 -2.85
C LEU A 32 7.08 -4.39 -4.23
N LEU A 33 5.88 -4.89 -4.47
CA LEU A 33 5.05 -4.47 -5.60
C LEU A 33 3.90 -3.58 -5.10
N LEU A 34 3.83 -2.37 -5.64
CA LEU A 34 2.72 -1.45 -5.47
C LEU A 34 1.78 -1.57 -6.67
N GLU A 35 0.58 -2.11 -6.46
CA GLU A 35 -0.45 -2.18 -7.48
C GLU A 35 -1.40 -0.98 -7.33
N MET A 36 -1.27 -0.02 -8.24
CA MET A 36 -2.01 1.24 -8.24
C MET A 36 -3.37 1.09 -8.90
N THR A 37 -4.24 0.25 -8.31
CA THR A 37 -5.65 0.16 -8.71
C THR A 37 -6.49 1.27 -8.09
N PHE A 38 -7.81 1.21 -8.27
CA PHE A 38 -8.75 2.07 -7.55
C PHE A 38 -8.64 1.97 -6.03
N SER A 39 -8.14 0.85 -5.48
CA SER A 39 -7.79 0.67 -4.07
C SER A 39 -6.39 0.08 -4.03
N PRO A 40 -5.35 0.91 -3.82
CA PRO A 40 -3.97 0.47 -3.92
C PRO A 40 -3.67 -0.76 -3.05
N LYS A 41 -2.85 -1.67 -3.57
CA LYS A 41 -2.42 -2.88 -2.85
C LYS A 41 -0.91 -2.93 -2.73
N LEU A 42 -0.44 -3.52 -1.64
CA LEU A 42 0.96 -3.80 -1.39
C LEU A 42 1.16 -5.31 -1.41
N PHE A 43 2.04 -5.79 -2.28
CA PHE A 43 2.52 -7.17 -2.23
C PHE A 43 3.96 -7.14 -1.75
N ILE A 44 4.23 -7.80 -0.64
CA ILE A 44 5.53 -7.79 0.04
C ILE A 44 6.09 -9.21 -0.02
N ILE A 45 7.34 -9.38 -0.41
CA ILE A 45 8.01 -10.69 -0.43
C ILE A 45 8.01 -11.31 0.98
N GLY A 46 7.87 -12.63 1.08
CA GLY A 46 7.55 -13.35 2.31
C GLY A 46 8.49 -13.06 3.49
N ASP A 47 9.80 -12.97 3.25
CA ASP A 47 10.78 -12.71 4.30
C ASP A 47 10.66 -11.30 4.89
N ILE A 48 10.25 -10.29 4.11
CA ILE A 48 9.98 -8.93 4.59
C ILE A 48 8.58 -8.88 5.22
N ALA A 49 7.60 -9.50 4.58
CA ALA A 49 6.22 -9.53 5.06
C ALA A 49 6.12 -10.10 6.49
N SER A 50 6.84 -11.19 6.77
CA SER A 50 6.89 -11.79 8.12
C SER A 50 7.38 -10.82 9.21
N LYS A 51 8.24 -9.86 8.87
CA LYS A 51 8.72 -8.82 9.79
C LYS A 51 7.67 -7.72 9.97
N VAL A 52 7.00 -7.34 8.88
CA VAL A 52 5.94 -6.31 8.90
C VAL A 52 4.70 -6.80 9.63
N GLU A 53 4.32 -8.06 9.47
CA GLU A 53 3.17 -8.68 10.15
C GLU A 53 3.32 -8.70 11.66
N GLN A 54 4.54 -8.86 12.19
CA GLN A 54 4.79 -8.75 13.63
C GLN A 54 4.41 -7.38 14.19
N LEU A 55 4.51 -6.33 13.37
CA LEU A 55 4.14 -4.96 13.72
C LEU A 55 2.67 -4.66 13.40
N VAL A 56 2.19 -5.06 12.22
CA VAL A 56 0.84 -4.76 11.72
C VAL A 56 -0.05 -5.99 11.87
N GLN A 57 -0.60 -6.15 13.07
CA GLN A 57 -1.47 -7.28 13.44
C GLN A 57 -2.96 -6.93 13.41
N HIS A 58 -3.29 -5.64 13.54
CA HIS A 58 -4.67 -5.16 13.64
C HIS A 58 -5.13 -4.51 12.34
N GLY A 59 -6.43 -4.61 12.05
CA GLY A 59 -7.04 -3.93 10.92
C GLY A 59 -6.75 -4.52 9.53
N VAL A 60 -5.98 -5.61 9.48
CA VAL A 60 -5.55 -6.30 8.25
C VAL A 60 -5.73 -7.80 8.39
N GLU A 61 -5.99 -8.47 7.26
CA GLU A 61 -5.81 -9.91 7.09
C GLU A 61 -4.62 -10.15 6.17
N TRP A 62 -3.66 -10.97 6.57
CA TRP A 62 -2.49 -11.26 5.75
C TRP A 62 -2.74 -12.44 4.83
N LEU A 63 -2.84 -12.16 3.54
CA LEU A 63 -3.13 -13.15 2.50
C LEU A 63 -1.87 -13.58 1.77
N ASP A 64 -1.70 -14.88 1.57
CA ASP A 64 -0.72 -15.40 0.63
C ASP A 64 -1.14 -15.02 -0.80
N ALA A 65 -0.21 -14.49 -1.56
CA ALA A 65 -0.47 -13.90 -2.86
C ALA A 65 0.46 -14.48 -3.92
N ARG A 66 -0.11 -14.72 -5.10
CA ARG A 66 0.64 -15.01 -6.32
C ARG A 66 0.63 -13.77 -7.17
N VAL A 67 1.82 -13.32 -7.55
CA VAL A 67 2.00 -12.08 -8.31
C VAL A 67 2.45 -12.44 -9.73
N ASP A 68 1.57 -12.19 -10.70
CA ASP A 68 1.93 -12.24 -12.11
C ASP A 68 2.61 -10.92 -12.52
N CYS A 69 3.88 -11.05 -12.86
CA CYS A 69 4.82 -10.01 -13.23
C CYS A 69 5.15 -10.05 -14.74
N SER A 70 4.35 -10.77 -15.53
CA SER A 70 4.53 -10.92 -16.97
C SER A 70 4.21 -9.63 -17.73
N PRO A 71 4.85 -9.37 -18.90
CA PRO A 71 4.43 -8.29 -19.78
C PRO A 71 3.01 -8.53 -20.33
N SER A 72 2.37 -7.49 -20.86
CA SER A 72 1.08 -7.62 -21.55
C SER A 72 1.23 -8.56 -22.77
N GLN A 73 0.48 -9.67 -22.78
CA GLN A 73 0.57 -10.76 -23.76
C GLN A 73 1.96 -11.44 -23.76
N PRO A 74 2.30 -12.16 -22.68
CA PRO A 74 3.58 -12.86 -22.61
C PRO A 74 3.60 -14.08 -23.52
N SER A 75 4.76 -14.39 -24.10
CA SER A 75 5.06 -15.76 -24.55
C SER A 75 5.32 -16.66 -23.34
N ASP A 76 5.27 -17.99 -23.52
CA ASP A 76 5.40 -18.96 -22.41
C ASP A 76 6.70 -18.75 -21.59
N ASP A 77 7.80 -18.36 -22.23
CA ASP A 77 9.09 -18.06 -21.61
C ASP A 77 9.16 -16.70 -20.89
N GLN A 78 8.14 -15.86 -21.08
CA GLN A 78 7.99 -14.57 -20.43
C GLN A 78 7.03 -14.59 -19.24
N ILE A 79 6.35 -15.72 -19.00
CA ILE A 79 5.47 -15.90 -17.84
C ILE A 79 6.32 -15.87 -16.58
N LYS A 80 6.10 -14.86 -15.74
CA LYS A 80 6.81 -14.66 -14.47
C LYS A 80 5.79 -14.54 -13.35
N VAL A 81 5.47 -15.69 -12.77
CA VAL A 81 4.60 -15.76 -11.58
C VAL A 81 5.47 -16.06 -10.38
N TYR A 82 5.38 -15.20 -9.37
CA TYR A 82 6.08 -15.38 -8.10
C TYR A 82 5.06 -15.72 -7.01
N GLU A 83 5.38 -16.71 -6.18
CA GLU A 83 4.44 -17.28 -5.20
C GLU A 83 4.74 -16.88 -3.75
N ASP A 84 5.93 -16.34 -3.45
CA ASP A 84 6.36 -15.97 -2.09
C ASP A 84 6.03 -14.50 -1.76
N TYR A 85 4.78 -14.10 -2.00
CA TYR A 85 4.27 -12.79 -1.62
C TYR A 85 3.18 -12.90 -0.58
N ARG A 86 3.12 -11.88 0.28
CA ARG A 86 1.99 -11.67 1.17
C ARG A 86 1.44 -10.27 1.02
N MET A 87 0.13 -10.15 1.12
CA MET A 87 -0.62 -8.91 0.97
C MET A 87 -1.36 -8.61 2.28
N PRO A 88 -1.11 -7.46 2.93
CA PRO A 88 -1.99 -6.99 3.99
C PRO A 88 -3.31 -6.53 3.36
N TYR A 89 -4.34 -7.35 3.45
CA TYR A 89 -5.68 -7.00 3.04
C TYR A 89 -6.31 -6.10 4.11
N ILE A 90 -6.36 -4.80 3.84
CA ILE A 90 -6.76 -3.78 4.82
C ILE A 90 -8.28 -3.66 4.85
N HIS A 91 -8.86 -3.98 6.01
CA HIS A 91 -10.30 -3.80 6.30
C HIS A 91 -10.56 -2.58 7.18
N GLN A 92 -9.56 -2.16 7.97
CA GLN A 92 -9.71 -1.02 8.87
C GLN A 92 -9.93 0.26 8.09
N THR A 93 -10.95 1.00 8.49
CA THR A 93 -11.26 2.31 7.92
C THR A 93 -11.46 3.33 9.01
N TYR A 94 -11.07 4.58 8.73
CA TYR A 94 -11.40 5.72 9.58
C TYR A 94 -11.96 6.85 8.74
N LYS A 95 -12.89 7.60 9.35
CA LYS A 95 -13.45 8.82 8.78
C LYS A 95 -12.60 10.02 9.22
N LEU A 96 -11.88 10.64 8.29
CA LEU A 96 -10.98 11.75 8.60
C LEU A 96 -11.43 13.09 8.01
N THR A 97 -12.59 13.13 7.35
CA THR A 97 -13.13 14.34 6.74
C THR A 97 -14.62 14.45 7.04
N ASP A 98 -15.21 15.59 6.71
CA ASP A 98 -16.67 15.78 6.75
C ASP A 98 -17.29 15.62 5.35
N LYS A 99 -16.52 15.20 4.35
CA LYS A 99 -17.04 15.00 3.00
C LYS A 99 -17.85 13.70 2.94
N GLU A 100 -18.89 13.70 2.11
CA GLU A 100 -19.70 12.50 1.92
C GLU A 100 -18.98 11.48 1.02
N LYS A 101 -19.09 10.21 1.39
CA LYS A 101 -18.62 9.09 0.57
C LYS A 101 -19.29 9.13 -0.81
N GLN A 102 -18.47 9.23 -1.85
CA GLN A 102 -18.96 9.24 -3.23
C GLN A 102 -19.05 7.82 -3.77
N TYR A 103 -20.23 7.21 -3.71
CA TYR A 103 -20.45 5.86 -4.24
C TYR A 103 -20.09 5.79 -5.74
N GLY A 104 -19.32 4.77 -6.13
CA GLY A 104 -18.86 4.59 -7.50
C GLY A 104 -17.73 5.52 -7.94
N LYS A 105 -17.25 6.43 -7.09
CA LYS A 105 -16.05 7.24 -7.34
C LYS A 105 -14.97 6.89 -6.30
N LEU A 106 -13.82 6.43 -6.78
CA LEU A 106 -12.66 6.10 -5.96
C LEU A 106 -11.47 6.95 -6.40
N ASN A 107 -10.56 7.24 -5.46
CA ASN A 107 -9.51 8.25 -5.59
C ASN A 107 -10.08 9.61 -6.01
N TRP A 108 -11.27 9.99 -5.54
CA TRP A 108 -11.91 11.25 -5.90
C TRP A 108 -11.40 12.40 -5.04
N LEU A 109 -10.95 12.12 -3.82
CA LEU A 109 -10.29 13.09 -2.96
C LEU A 109 -8.88 13.36 -3.46
N ASP A 110 -8.53 14.63 -3.49
CA ASP A 110 -7.16 15.08 -3.71
C ASP A 110 -6.47 15.26 -2.36
N VAL A 111 -5.36 14.54 -2.16
CA VAL A 111 -4.60 14.50 -0.91
C VAL A 111 -3.95 15.86 -0.61
N ASP A 112 -3.61 16.63 -1.64
CA ASP A 112 -2.90 17.90 -1.47
C ASP A 112 -3.84 19.03 -1.02
N SER A 113 -5.10 18.99 -1.47
CA SER A 113 -6.12 19.99 -1.15
C SER A 113 -7.12 19.57 -0.06
N THR A 114 -7.16 18.28 0.31
CA THR A 114 -8.04 17.79 1.36
C THR A 114 -7.39 17.92 2.74
N GLU A 115 -8.10 18.57 3.66
CA GLU A 115 -7.72 18.60 5.06
C GLU A 115 -8.24 17.34 5.77
N PHE A 116 -7.32 16.58 6.37
CA PHE A 116 -7.62 15.38 7.13
C PHE A 116 -7.53 15.69 8.62
N ASP A 117 -8.62 15.44 9.34
CA ASP A 117 -8.73 15.61 10.78
C ASP A 117 -8.24 14.35 11.52
N PHE A 118 -6.95 14.32 11.80
CA PHE A 118 -6.32 13.23 12.55
C PHE A 118 -6.66 13.25 14.05
N SER A 119 -7.29 14.30 14.58
CA SER A 119 -7.72 14.31 15.99
C SER A 119 -8.74 13.20 16.29
N LYS A 120 -9.50 12.80 15.26
CA LYS A 120 -10.42 11.65 15.29
C LYS A 120 -9.73 10.32 15.62
N LEU A 121 -8.39 10.25 15.54
CA LEU A 121 -7.59 9.06 15.86
C LEU A 121 -6.88 9.14 17.21
N GLU A 122 -7.01 10.21 17.99
CA GLU A 122 -6.26 10.40 19.25
C GLU A 122 -6.58 9.32 20.29
N HIS A 123 -7.82 8.84 20.32
CA HIS A 123 -8.25 7.78 21.23
C HIS A 123 -8.04 6.37 20.68
N VAL A 124 -7.59 6.25 19.43
CA VAL A 124 -7.34 4.97 18.78
C VAL A 124 -5.91 4.53 19.08
N PRO A 125 -5.70 3.34 19.68
CA PRO A 125 -4.37 2.80 19.92
C PRO A 125 -3.54 2.76 18.62
N LEU A 126 -2.24 3.03 18.72
CA LEU A 126 -1.38 3.17 17.52
C LEU A 126 -1.39 1.88 16.69
N GLU A 127 -1.34 0.74 17.36
CA GLU A 127 -1.38 -0.61 16.79
C GLU A 127 -2.60 -0.87 15.89
N GLU A 128 -3.74 -0.22 16.17
CA GLU A 128 -4.99 -0.33 15.39
C GLU A 128 -5.05 0.65 14.21
N ARG A 129 -4.09 1.57 14.10
CA ARG A 129 -4.04 2.59 13.04
C ARG A 129 -2.72 2.64 12.30
N LEU A 130 -1.93 1.56 12.34
CA LEU A 130 -0.67 1.46 11.59
C LEU A 130 -0.88 1.48 10.07
N ILE A 131 -1.93 0.81 9.59
CA ILE A 131 -2.35 0.84 8.20
C ILE A 131 -3.88 0.86 8.16
N PHE A 132 -4.47 1.79 7.41
CA PHE A 132 -5.93 1.86 7.23
C PHE A 132 -6.32 2.54 5.92
N LYS A 133 -7.58 2.39 5.53
CA LYS A 133 -8.19 3.11 4.39
C LYS A 133 -9.06 4.26 4.88
N LEU A 134 -9.20 5.29 4.06
CA LEU A 134 -10.16 6.35 4.33
C LEU A 134 -11.58 5.85 4.05
N GLU A 135 -12.50 6.01 5.00
CA GLU A 135 -13.88 5.52 4.87
C GLU A 135 -14.62 6.15 3.67
N GLU A 136 -14.36 7.43 3.44
CA GLU A 136 -14.93 8.27 2.39
C GLU A 136 -14.37 7.97 0.99
N ASP A 137 -13.16 7.39 0.93
CA ASP A 137 -12.47 7.06 -0.32
C ASP A 137 -11.43 5.94 -0.14
N TYR A 138 -11.81 4.70 -0.49
CA TYR A 138 -10.94 3.52 -0.39
C TYR A 138 -9.72 3.54 -1.35
N GLY A 139 -9.60 4.56 -2.19
CA GLY A 139 -8.39 4.82 -2.98
C GLY A 139 -7.24 5.43 -2.18
N LEU A 140 -7.50 5.88 -0.95
CA LEU A 140 -6.48 6.46 -0.07
C LEU A 140 -6.16 5.47 1.04
N VAL A 141 -4.92 4.96 1.00
CA VAL A 141 -4.36 4.09 2.04
C VAL A 141 -3.37 4.89 2.87
N PHE A 142 -3.59 4.96 4.18
CA PHE A 142 -2.73 5.66 5.13
C PHE A 142 -1.83 4.63 5.80
N ILE A 143 -0.51 4.87 5.76
CA ILE A 143 0.51 3.99 6.31
C ILE A 143 1.36 4.80 7.28
N HIS A 144 1.36 4.38 8.54
CA HIS A 144 2.11 5.05 9.59
C HIS A 144 3.63 4.95 9.34
N GLU A 145 4.38 5.99 9.70
CA GLU A 145 5.82 6.07 9.44
C GLU A 145 6.61 4.90 10.08
N SER A 146 6.16 4.30 11.19
CA SER A 146 6.83 3.11 11.74
C SER A 146 6.84 1.92 10.77
N VAL A 147 5.78 1.74 9.98
CA VAL A 147 5.69 0.70 8.94
C VAL A 147 6.58 1.07 7.77
N ILE A 148 6.57 2.34 7.35
CA ILE A 148 7.43 2.87 6.29
C ILE A 148 8.90 2.66 6.62
N GLU A 149 9.32 3.02 7.83
CA GLU A 149 10.71 2.88 8.27
C GLU A 149 11.14 1.41 8.39
N LEU A 150 10.23 0.51 8.77
CA LEU A 150 10.51 -0.93 8.74
C LEU A 150 10.71 -1.42 7.30
N LEU A 151 9.81 -1.04 6.38
CA LEU A 151 9.92 -1.39 4.98
C LEU A 151 11.22 -0.84 4.36
N LYS A 152 11.60 0.42 4.63
CA LYS A 152 12.84 1.03 4.12
C LYS A 152 14.12 0.28 4.53
N LYS A 153 14.12 -0.42 5.67
CA LYS A 153 15.28 -1.20 6.13
C LYS A 153 15.51 -2.47 5.31
N HIS A 154 14.47 -2.99 4.66
CA HIS A 154 14.49 -4.30 4.04
C HIS A 154 14.22 -4.27 2.53
N VAL A 155 13.33 -3.39 2.08
CA VAL A 155 12.94 -3.21 0.67
C VAL A 155 14.05 -2.48 -0.08
N LYS A 156 14.55 -3.10 -1.15
CA LYS A 156 15.57 -2.55 -2.06
C LYS A 156 15.03 -2.43 -3.49
N ASP A 157 14.23 -3.40 -3.93
CA ASP A 157 13.60 -3.40 -5.25
C ASP A 157 12.09 -3.15 -5.14
N VAL A 158 11.61 -2.12 -5.85
CA VAL A 158 10.21 -1.70 -5.80
C VAL A 158 9.65 -1.65 -7.20
N TRP A 159 8.62 -2.44 -7.46
CA TRP A 159 7.87 -2.35 -8.71
C TRP A 159 6.56 -1.61 -8.47
N VAL A 160 6.16 -0.81 -9.44
CA VAL A 160 4.91 -0.06 -9.46
C VAL A 160 4.15 -0.48 -10.70
N ARG A 161 2.97 -1.04 -10.51
CA ARG A 161 2.06 -1.40 -11.60
C ARG A 161 0.84 -0.49 -11.58
N ASP A 162 0.64 0.26 -12.65
CA ASP A 162 -0.60 0.96 -12.93
C ASP A 162 -1.53 0.00 -13.71
N VAL A 163 -2.66 -0.38 -13.11
CA VAL A 163 -3.69 -1.28 -13.68
C VAL A 163 -4.94 -0.48 -14.01
#